data_AF-R6BD15-F1
#
_entry.id   AF-R6BD15-F1
#
_cell.length_a   1.000
_cell.length_b   1.000
_cell.length_c   1.000
_cell.angle_alpha   90.00
_cell.angle_beta   90.00
_cell.angle_gamma   90.00
#
_symmetry.space_group_name_H-M   'P 1'
#
loop_
_entity.id
_entity.type
_entity.pdbx_description
1 polymer ?
#
loop_
_entity_poly.entity_id
_entity_poly.type
_entity_poly.pdbx_seq_one_letter_code
_entity_poly.pdbx_strand_id
1 'polypeptide(L)'
;MSHIVLAKAWNNGKFLPNGGGYGIRLTNYFKDEYLDINWVSITLELEGWEKQVELAINTDAFWSHGRELRSGVIGKWLIANGKASWTAGQEPEIFLRPLGGRYFAASLHAEAPTDSVDAILAATQPLDE
;
A
#
# COMPACT_ATOMS: atom_id res chain seq x y z
N MET A 1 10.21 17.43 -3.35
CA MET A 1 9.42 17.40 -2.10
C MET A 1 9.62 16.04 -1.48
N SER A 2 9.92 15.97 -0.19
CA SER A 2 10.01 14.71 0.55
C SER A 2 8.60 14.26 0.91
N HIS A 3 8.17 13.09 0.43
CA HIS A 3 6.92 12.47 0.88
C HIS A 3 7.19 11.57 2.10
N ILE A 4 6.20 11.43 2.97
CA ILE A 4 6.28 10.52 4.11
C ILE A 4 6.05 9.10 3.60
N VAL A 5 6.98 8.19 3.91
CA VAL A 5 6.84 6.77 3.60
C VAL A 5 5.97 6.13 4.68
N LEU A 6 4.83 5.57 4.30
CA LEU A 6 3.88 4.91 5.21
C LEU A 6 4.03 3.39 5.20
N ALA A 7 4.41 2.82 4.06
CA ALA A 7 4.66 1.40 3.92
C ALA A 7 5.73 1.10 2.88
N LYS A 8 6.34 -0.06 3.02
CA LYS A 8 7.24 -0.64 2.02
C LYS A 8 6.82 -2.07 1.72
N ALA A 9 7.15 -2.57 0.54
CA ALA A 9 7.04 -3.97 0.23
C ALA A 9 7.88 -4.79 1.21
N TRP A 10 7.38 -5.96 1.57
CA TRP A 10 8.07 -6.89 2.45
C TRP A 10 8.12 -8.26 1.82
N ASN A 11 9.23 -8.96 2.01
CA ASN A 11 9.32 -10.38 1.74
C ASN A 11 10.14 -11.06 2.83
N ASN A 12 10.00 -12.37 2.96
CA ASN A 12 10.76 -13.20 3.92
C ASN A 12 12.09 -13.73 3.35
N GLY A 13 12.61 -13.14 2.28
CA GLY A 13 13.80 -13.60 1.55
C GLY A 13 13.56 -14.79 0.61
N LYS A 14 12.33 -15.31 0.48
CA LYS A 14 11.98 -16.37 -0.48
C LYS A 14 11.07 -15.82 -1.57
N PHE A 15 11.59 -15.73 -2.78
CA PHE A 15 10.80 -15.39 -3.97
C PHE A 15 9.96 -16.61 -4.38
N LEU A 16 8.65 -16.56 -4.16
CA LEU A 16 7.73 -17.58 -4.66
C LEU A 16 6.85 -17.00 -5.77
N PRO A 17 6.83 -17.59 -6.98
CA PRO A 17 6.00 -17.09 -8.10
C PRO A 17 4.50 -17.04 -7.80
N ASN A 18 4.03 -17.80 -6.82
CA ASN A 18 2.63 -17.77 -6.38
C ASN A 18 2.30 -16.59 -5.45
N GLY A 19 3.26 -15.71 -5.15
CA GLY A 19 3.13 -14.57 -4.25
C GLY A 19 3.32 -14.92 -2.77
N GLY A 20 3.59 -16.17 -2.42
CA GLY A 20 3.88 -16.57 -1.04
C GLY A 20 5.17 -15.92 -0.53
N GLY A 21 5.21 -15.61 0.77
CA GLY A 21 6.38 -15.00 1.40
C GLY A 21 6.44 -13.47 1.30
N TYR A 22 5.43 -12.84 0.70
CA TYR A 22 5.33 -11.39 0.57
C TYR A 22 4.33 -10.76 1.55
N GLY A 23 4.41 -9.45 1.65
CA GLY A 23 3.51 -8.62 2.43
C GLY A 23 3.84 -7.14 2.29
N ILE A 24 3.29 -6.37 3.22
CA ILE A 24 3.64 -4.96 3.41
C ILE A 24 4.29 -4.80 4.78
N ARG A 25 5.30 -3.95 4.88
CA ARG A 25 5.89 -3.48 6.12
C ARG A 25 5.46 -2.05 6.36
N LEU A 26 4.67 -1.84 7.40
CA LEU A 26 4.17 -0.54 7.82
C LEU A 26 5.25 0.20 8.62
N THR A 27 5.21 1.54 8.61
CA THR A 27 6.00 2.34 9.55
C THR A 27 5.33 2.40 10.91
N ASN A 28 6.09 2.75 11.95
CA ASN A 28 5.50 3.03 13.27
C ASN A 28 4.49 4.17 13.18
N TYR A 29 4.82 5.22 12.44
CA TYR A 29 3.90 6.34 12.21
C TYR A 29 2.57 5.88 11.61
N PHE A 30 2.58 5.02 10.58
CA PHE A 30 1.33 4.49 10.04
C PHE A 30 0.55 3.66 11.08
N LYS A 31 1.25 2.79 11.81
CA LYS A 31 0.66 1.95 12.85
C LYS A 31 0.02 2.77 13.98
N ASP A 32 0.67 3.84 14.40
CA ASP A 32 0.26 4.64 15.57
C ASP A 32 -0.85 5.64 15.20
N GLU A 33 -0.84 6.18 13.98
CA GLU A 33 -1.76 7.26 13.57
C GLU A 33 -2.98 6.78 12.77
N TYR A 34 -2.87 5.65 12.05
CA TYR A 34 -3.90 5.22 11.10
C TYR A 34 -4.60 3.91 11.49
N LEU A 35 -4.06 3.16 12.45
CA LEU A 35 -4.66 1.90 12.88
C LEU A 35 -5.30 2.01 14.26
N ASP A 36 -6.47 1.40 14.41
CA ASP A 36 -7.08 1.14 15.71
C ASP A 36 -6.55 -0.19 16.26
N ILE A 37 -6.14 -0.21 17.53
CA ILE A 37 -5.64 -1.40 18.22
C ILE A 37 -6.65 -2.57 18.21
N ASN A 38 -7.94 -2.26 18.11
CA ASN A 38 -9.02 -3.25 18.08
C ASN A 38 -9.25 -3.86 16.70
N TRP A 39 -8.62 -3.33 15.64
CA TRP A 39 -8.77 -3.90 14.31
C TRP A 39 -7.99 -5.21 14.18
N VAL A 40 -8.67 -6.22 13.67
CA VAL A 40 -8.10 -7.54 13.34
C VAL A 40 -7.61 -7.61 11.90
N SER A 41 -7.92 -6.60 11.08
CA SER A 41 -7.52 -6.51 9.68
C SER A 41 -7.67 -5.10 9.12
N ILE A 42 -6.94 -4.83 8.03
CA ILE A 42 -7.21 -3.71 7.12
C ILE A 42 -7.63 -4.24 5.76
N THR A 43 -8.33 -3.41 4.99
CA THR A 43 -8.72 -3.72 3.61
C THR A 43 -8.03 -2.76 2.66
N LEU A 44 -7.37 -3.31 1.65
CA LEU A 44 -6.67 -2.55 0.62
C LEU A 44 -7.38 -2.62 -0.73
N GLU A 45 -7.57 -1.47 -1.35
CA GLU A 45 -7.83 -1.34 -2.79
C GLU A 45 -6.48 -1.22 -3.50
N LEU A 46 -6.06 -2.28 -4.18
CA LEU A 46 -4.77 -2.29 -4.87
C LEU A 46 -4.91 -1.66 -6.26
N GLU A 47 -4.02 -0.75 -6.60
CA GLU A 47 -3.94 -0.15 -7.93
C GLU A 47 -3.89 -1.23 -9.02
N GLY A 48 -4.78 -1.10 -10.01
CA GLY A 48 -4.88 -2.05 -11.13
C GLY A 48 -5.47 -3.42 -10.75
N TRP A 49 -6.04 -3.57 -9.56
CA TRP A 49 -6.64 -4.82 -9.09
C TRP A 49 -8.13 -4.62 -8.79
N GLU A 50 -8.98 -5.44 -9.40
CA GLU A 50 -10.44 -5.28 -9.28
C GLU A 50 -10.99 -5.58 -7.88
N LYS A 51 -10.30 -6.44 -7.12
CA LYS A 51 -10.80 -6.92 -5.83
C LYS A 51 -10.02 -6.31 -4.67
N GLN A 52 -10.78 -5.84 -3.69
CA GLN A 52 -10.26 -5.49 -2.38
C GLN A 52 -9.56 -6.69 -1.72
N VAL A 53 -8.49 -6.40 -0.98
CA VAL A 53 -7.64 -7.39 -0.32
C VAL A 53 -7.65 -7.12 1.18
N GLU A 54 -8.17 -8.08 1.94
CA GLU A 54 -8.10 -8.02 3.40
C GLU A 54 -6.74 -8.56 3.88
N LEU A 55 -6.06 -7.76 4.71
CA LEU A 55 -4.80 -8.10 5.36
C LEU A 55 -5.02 -8.26 6.86
N ALA A 56 -4.89 -9.50 7.35
CA ALA A 56 -5.03 -9.80 8.77
C ALA A 56 -3.90 -9.18 9.59
N ILE A 57 -4.27 -8.50 10.68
CA ILE A 57 -3.37 -8.01 11.71
C ILE A 57 -3.21 -9.14 12.73
N ASN A 58 -2.01 -9.72 12.79
CA ASN A 58 -1.69 -10.74 13.79
C ASN A 58 -1.42 -10.06 15.14
N THR A 59 -2.45 -10.00 15.99
CA THR A 59 -2.56 -9.06 17.13
C THR A 59 -1.30 -8.98 17.99
N ASP A 60 -0.84 -10.06 18.61
CA ASP A 60 0.17 -9.94 19.68
C ASP A 60 1.57 -9.62 19.12
N ALA A 61 1.95 -10.29 18.04
CA ALA A 61 3.24 -10.08 17.41
C ALA A 61 3.30 -8.73 16.67
N PHE A 62 2.21 -8.34 15.99
CA PHE A 62 2.14 -7.08 15.25
C PHE A 62 2.14 -5.88 16.18
N TRP A 63 1.34 -5.89 17.25
CA TRP A 63 1.24 -4.73 18.14
C TRP A 63 2.49 -4.54 19.00
N SER A 64 3.25 -5.61 19.30
CA SER A 64 4.48 -5.52 20.08
C SER A 64 5.71 -5.10 19.24
N HIS A 65 6.16 -5.94 18.31
CA HIS A 65 7.45 -5.75 17.60
C HIS A 65 7.34 -5.85 16.09
N GLY A 66 6.28 -6.49 15.59
CA GLY A 66 6.01 -6.69 14.18
C GLY A 66 5.52 -5.42 13.52
N ARG A 67 5.71 -5.34 12.20
CA ARG A 67 5.15 -4.29 11.35
C ARG A 67 4.68 -4.81 10.01
N GLU A 68 4.68 -6.14 9.85
CA GLU A 68 4.48 -6.78 8.58
C GLU A 68 3.11 -7.46 8.51
N LEU A 69 2.33 -7.11 7.49
CA LEU A 69 1.10 -7.82 7.14
C LEU A 69 1.36 -8.70 5.91
N ARG A 70 1.30 -10.02 6.12
CA ARG A 70 1.67 -11.02 5.10
C ARG A 70 0.47 -11.37 4.24
N SER A 71 0.65 -11.43 2.92
CA SER A 71 -0.40 -11.85 2.01
C SER A 71 0.16 -12.32 0.67
N GLY A 72 -0.29 -13.50 0.25
CA GLY A 72 0.01 -14.04 -1.07
C GLY A 72 -0.52 -13.16 -2.20
N VAL A 73 -1.62 -12.45 -1.97
CA VAL A 73 -2.22 -11.54 -2.95
C VAL A 73 -1.34 -10.30 -3.15
N ILE A 74 -0.76 -9.75 -2.07
CA ILE A 74 0.22 -8.67 -2.16
C ILE A 74 1.44 -9.11 -2.96
N GLY A 75 1.92 -10.34 -2.74
CA GLY A 75 3.00 -10.89 -3.56
C GLY A 75 2.66 -10.95 -5.04
N LYS A 76 1.46 -11.43 -5.40
CA LYS A 76 1.01 -11.44 -6.81
C LYS A 76 0.92 -10.03 -7.40
N TRP A 77 0.43 -9.07 -6.63
CA TRP A 77 0.37 -7.66 -7.05
C TRP A 77 1.76 -7.07 -7.30
N LEU A 78 2.72 -7.32 -6.40
CA LEU A 78 4.11 -6.91 -6.58
C LEU A 78 4.76 -7.57 -7.80
N ILE A 79 4.49 -8.86 -8.03
CA ILE A 79 5.03 -9.60 -9.19
C ILE A 79 4.49 -9.02 -10.49
N ALA A 80 3.17 -8.80 -10.58
CA ALA A 80 2.53 -8.26 -11.78
C ALA A 80 3.05 -6.87 -12.16
N ASN A 81 3.48 -6.08 -11.17
CA ASN A 81 4.06 -4.75 -11.37
C ASN A 81 5.60 -4.76 -11.50
N GLY A 82 6.25 -5.93 -11.54
CA GLY A 82 7.71 -6.03 -11.64
C GLY A 82 8.46 -5.53 -10.39
N LYS A 83 7.77 -5.43 -9.24
CA LYS A 83 8.29 -4.93 -7.95
C LYS A 83 8.54 -6.04 -6.93
N ALA A 84 8.57 -7.30 -7.34
CA ALA A 84 8.71 -8.43 -6.41
C ALA A 84 10.16 -8.79 -6.03
N SER A 85 11.15 -8.16 -6.65
CA SER A 85 12.58 -8.38 -6.34
C SER A 85 13.27 -7.03 -6.16
N TRP A 86 14.17 -6.97 -5.17
CA TRP A 86 14.91 -5.77 -4.82
C TRP A 86 16.18 -6.13 -4.04
N THR A 87 17.16 -5.24 -4.08
CA THR A 87 18.34 -5.31 -3.21
C THR A 87 17.95 -4.93 -1.78
N ALA A 88 18.60 -5.51 -0.78
CA ALA A 88 18.37 -5.15 0.62
C ALA A 88 18.48 -3.62 0.83
N GLY A 89 17.48 -3.02 1.51
CA GLY A 89 17.40 -1.57 1.73
C GLY A 89 16.84 -0.77 0.55
N GLN A 90 16.46 -1.43 -0.55
CA GLN A 90 15.79 -0.85 -1.72
C GLN A 90 14.39 -1.43 -1.90
N GLU A 91 13.72 -1.74 -0.78
CA GLU A 91 12.35 -2.23 -0.81
C GLU A 91 11.46 -1.18 -1.52
N PRO A 92 10.62 -1.59 -2.49
CA PRO A 92 9.65 -0.72 -3.11
C PRO A 92 8.76 -0.04 -2.08
N GLU A 93 8.53 1.25 -2.23
CA GLU A 93 7.56 1.97 -1.40
C GLU A 93 6.14 1.62 -1.85
N ILE A 94 5.24 1.59 -0.88
CA ILE A 94 3.82 1.41 -1.11
C ILE A 94 3.14 2.65 -0.54
N PHE A 95 2.49 3.39 -1.42
CA PHE A 95 1.75 4.58 -1.05
C PHE A 95 0.38 4.15 -0.56
N LEU A 96 0.03 4.55 0.67
CA LEU A 96 -1.24 4.22 1.29
C LEU A 96 -2.05 5.50 1.47
N ARG A 97 -3.25 5.53 0.89
CA ARG A 97 -4.19 6.65 1.04
C ARG A 97 -5.40 6.17 1.86
N PRO A 98 -5.72 6.81 3.01
CA PRO A 98 -6.88 6.44 3.79
C PRO A 98 -8.17 6.70 3.01
N LEU A 99 -9.06 5.70 3.00
CA LEU A 99 -10.42 5.82 2.44
C LEU A 99 -11.48 5.95 3.55
N GLY A 100 -11.05 5.80 4.81
CA GLY A 100 -11.88 5.87 6.00
C GLY A 100 -11.96 4.54 6.73
N GLY A 101 -11.98 4.58 8.07
CA GLY A 101 -11.94 3.38 8.91
C GLY A 101 -10.74 2.49 8.54
N ARG A 102 -10.98 1.18 8.41
CA ARG A 102 -9.95 0.18 8.07
C ARG A 102 -9.64 0.04 6.57
N TYR A 103 -10.10 0.97 5.73
CA TYR A 103 -9.97 0.91 4.27
C TYR A 103 -8.91 1.88 3.75
N PHE A 104 -8.05 1.40 2.86
CA PHE A 104 -6.98 2.18 2.26
C PHE A 104 -6.82 1.85 0.77
N ALA A 105 -6.50 2.85 -0.04
CA ALA A 105 -5.99 2.62 -1.40
C ALA A 105 -4.48 2.41 -1.34
N ALA A 106 -3.95 1.51 -2.16
CA ALA A 106 -2.53 1.21 -2.24
C ALA A 106 -2.02 1.30 -3.69
N SER A 107 -0.95 2.07 -3.91
CA SER A 107 -0.27 2.19 -5.20
C SER A 107 1.24 1.95 -5.08
N LEU A 108 1.86 1.57 -6.20
CA LEU A 108 3.33 1.42 -6.31
C LEU A 108 3.99 2.63 -6.97
N HIS A 109 3.17 3.56 -7.45
CA HIS A 109 3.55 4.82 -8.02
C HIS A 109 3.14 5.93 -7.06
N ALA A 110 4.03 6.89 -6.84
CA ALA A 110 3.63 8.13 -6.19
C ALA A 110 2.50 8.73 -7.02
N GLU A 111 1.35 9.01 -6.40
CA GLU A 111 0.30 9.78 -7.09
C GLU A 111 0.96 11.08 -7.58
N ALA A 112 0.83 11.37 -8.88
CA ALA A 112 1.16 12.68 -9.39
C ALA A 112 0.30 13.70 -8.62
N PRO A 113 0.84 14.84 -8.18
CA PRO A 113 0.04 15.83 -7.48
C PRO A 113 -1.16 16.21 -8.36
N THR A 114 -2.35 15.81 -7.92
CA THR A 114 -3.63 16.12 -8.57
C THR A 114 -3.91 17.63 -8.58
N ASP A 115 -3.10 18.41 -7.85
CA ASP A 115 -3.07 19.87 -7.85
C ASP A 115 -2.20 20.47 -8.98
N SER A 116 -1.98 19.73 -10.07
CA SER A 116 -1.44 20.37 -11.26
C SER A 116 -2.54 21.25 -11.86
N VAL A 117 -2.31 22.56 -11.90
CA VAL A 117 -3.20 23.58 -12.49
C VAL A 117 -3.78 23.17 -13.85
N ASP A 118 -3.06 22.35 -14.62
CA ASP A 118 -3.50 21.78 -15.90
C ASP A 118 -4.74 20.86 -15.79
N ALA A 119 -4.88 20.09 -14.71
CA ALA A 119 -6.02 19.18 -14.51
C ALA A 119 -7.30 19.95 -14.12
N ILE A 120 -7.15 21.05 -13.38
CA ILE A 120 -8.28 21.93 -13.01
C ILE A 120 -8.76 22.73 -14.24
N LEU A 121 -7.83 23.18 -15.10
CA LEU A 121 -8.16 23.89 -16.34
C LEU A 121 -8.90 22.99 -17.35
N ALA A 122 -8.55 21.70 -17.40
CA ALA A 122 -9.22 20.72 -18.27
C ALA A 122 -10.67 20.45 -17.84
N ALA A 123 -11.00 20.58 -16.55
CA ALA A 123 -12.36 20.38 -16.03
C ALA A 123 -13.27 21.62 -16.16
N THR A 124 -12.76 22.76 -16.64
CA THR A 124 -13.52 24.01 -16.73
C THR A 124 -13.78 24.52 -18.16
N GLN A 125 -13.59 23.70 -19.20
CA GLN A 125 -14.05 24.09 -20.53
C GLN A 125 -15.60 24.05 -20.58
N PRO A 126 -16.29 25.18 -20.81
CA PRO A 126 -17.72 25.15 -21.06
C PRO A 126 -17.99 24.41 -22.38
N LEU A 127 -19.10 23.66 -22.41
CA LEU A 127 -19.73 23.21 -23.65
C LEU A 127 -20.14 24.46 -24.43
N ASP A 128 -19.40 24.79 -25.49
CA ASP A 128 -19.83 25.78 -26.48
C ASP A 128 -21.05 25.23 -27.24
N GLU A 129 -22.19 25.93 -27.13
CA GLU A 129 -23.32 25.89 -28.09
C GLU A 129 -23.12 26.96 -29.17
#